data_AF-A0A183G4E3-F1
#
_entry.id   AF-A0A183G4E3-F1
#
_cell.length_a   1.000
_cell.length_b   1.000
_cell.length_c   1.000
_cell.angle_alpha   90.00
_cell.angle_beta   90.00
_cell.angle_gamma   90.00
#
_symmetry.space_group_name_H-M   'P 1'
#
loop_
_entity.id
_entity.type
_entity.pdbx_description
1 polymer ?
#
loop_
_entity_poly.entity_id
_entity_poly.type
_entity_poly.pdbx_seq_one_letter_code
_entity_poly.pdbx_strand_id
1 'polypeptide(L)'
;MDGPIPYGMQEDVRNAIGRMKLRKAAGPVGVSMEVWKVPGDCGVNWPTQFSIRVSREGEMQNDWMDNIIVPVFKQKGDAFECSNYRGIKPTSHTMKMYKQQVDSRLREMAIISQEQWGFMPLRGPPQTLPSSLPTEKYEEKGKPEHLTTLAQEKTYDRLPRGYIKGRF
;
A
#
# COMPACT_ATOMS: atom_id res chain seq x y z
N MET A 1 -25.18 14.72 -1.15
CA MET A 1 -25.31 13.42 -0.46
C MET A 1 -24.01 13.18 0.27
N ASP A 2 -23.97 13.67 1.51
CA ASP A 2 -22.87 13.49 2.45
C ASP A 2 -22.87 12.04 2.91
N GLY A 3 -21.81 11.30 2.56
CA GLY A 3 -21.53 10.03 3.21
C GLY A 3 -21.23 10.30 4.68
N PRO A 4 -21.68 9.45 5.62
CA PRO A 4 -21.34 9.66 7.02
C PRO A 4 -19.82 9.53 7.17
N ILE A 5 -19.21 10.50 7.86
CA ILE A 5 -17.88 10.34 8.42
C ILE A 5 -17.94 9.06 9.25
N PRO A 6 -17.13 8.03 8.96
CA PRO A 6 -17.36 6.76 9.60
C PRO A 6 -17.12 6.88 11.10
N TYR A 7 -18.12 6.47 11.86
CA TYR A 7 -18.00 6.19 13.28
C TYR A 7 -16.78 5.27 13.46
N GLY A 8 -15.78 5.70 14.26
CA GLY A 8 -14.52 4.96 14.45
C GLY A 8 -13.27 5.56 13.81
N MET A 9 -13.34 6.74 13.17
CA MET A 9 -12.17 7.41 12.55
C MET A 9 -10.93 7.51 13.47
N GLN A 10 -11.13 7.80 14.76
CA GLN A 10 -10.02 7.88 15.72
C GLN A 10 -9.36 6.51 15.94
N GLU A 11 -10.15 5.44 15.95
CA GLU A 11 -9.67 4.07 16.09
C GLU A 11 -8.95 3.60 14.83
N ASP A 12 -9.45 3.95 13.64
CA ASP A 12 -8.75 3.71 12.37
C ASP A 12 -7.37 4.38 12.35
N VAL A 13 -7.31 5.62 12.83
CA VAL A 13 -6.06 6.39 12.95
C VAL A 13 -5.12 5.73 13.95
N ARG A 14 -5.63 5.35 15.13
CA ARG A 14 -4.85 4.64 16.16
C ARG A 14 -4.28 3.33 15.61
N ASN A 15 -5.09 2.54 14.91
CA ASN A 15 -4.68 1.29 14.29
C ASN A 15 -3.69 1.48 13.14
N ALA A 16 -3.80 2.56 12.37
CA ALA A 16 -2.81 2.92 11.35
C ALA A 16 -1.46 3.27 12.00
N ILE A 17 -1.44 4.16 12.99
CA ILE A 17 -0.22 4.54 13.74
C ILE A 17 0.41 3.31 14.41
N GLY A 18 -0.41 2.43 15.01
CA GLY A 18 0.02 1.18 15.64
C GLY A 18 0.77 0.25 14.69
N ARG A 19 0.36 0.18 13.43
CA ARG A 19 0.98 -0.69 12.41
C ARG A 19 2.23 -0.07 11.74
N MET A 20 2.46 1.23 11.88
CA MET A 20 3.62 1.90 11.27
C MET A 20 4.92 1.65 12.06
N LYS A 21 6.03 1.47 11.35
CA LYS A 21 7.36 1.23 11.96
C LYS A 21 8.05 2.56 12.30
N LEU A 22 8.71 2.60 13.46
CA LEU A 22 9.59 3.69 13.86
C LEU A 22 10.93 3.64 13.10
N ARG A 23 11.71 4.73 13.20
CA ARG A 23 13.05 4.87 12.60
C ARG A 23 13.07 4.68 11.09
N LYS A 24 11.96 4.99 10.43
CA LYS A 24 11.88 5.05 8.97
C LYS A 24 12.23 6.46 8.51
N ALA A 25 12.92 6.55 7.37
CA ALA A 25 13.27 7.83 6.77
C ALA A 25 12.02 8.71 6.64
N ALA A 26 12.14 9.97 7.08
CA ALA A 26 11.11 10.97 6.89
C ALA A 26 10.79 11.14 5.40
N GLY A 27 9.54 11.45 5.10
CA GLY A 27 9.19 11.88 3.75
C GLY A 27 9.74 13.28 3.44
N PRO A 28 9.40 13.84 2.27
CA PRO A 28 9.88 15.16 1.84
C PRO A 28 9.62 16.29 2.86
N VAL A 29 8.52 16.18 3.63
CA VAL A 29 8.11 17.15 4.66
C VAL A 29 8.93 17.05 5.96
N GLY A 30 9.83 16.07 6.09
CA GLY A 30 10.70 15.93 7.27
C GLY A 30 10.04 15.40 8.55
N VAL A 31 8.71 15.25 8.58
CA VAL A 31 7.99 14.70 9.74
C VAL A 31 8.15 13.18 9.81
N SER A 32 8.63 12.69 10.95
CA SER A 32 8.85 11.27 11.23
C SER A 32 7.65 10.63 11.95
N MET A 33 7.61 9.29 12.05
CA MET A 33 6.50 8.61 12.73
C MET A 33 6.51 8.77 14.25
N GLU A 34 7.66 9.11 14.81
CA GLU A 34 7.86 9.30 16.24
C GLU A 34 6.93 10.38 16.78
N VAL A 35 6.68 11.44 16.01
CA VAL A 35 5.77 12.56 16.35
C VAL A 35 4.36 12.06 16.66
N TRP A 36 3.89 11.01 15.99
CA TRP A 36 2.52 10.50 16.13
C TRP A 36 2.45 9.31 17.08
N LYS A 37 3.50 8.47 17.10
CA LYS A 37 3.47 7.18 17.79
C LYS A 37 4.01 7.22 19.22
N VAL A 38 5.02 8.05 19.49
CA VAL A 38 5.63 8.17 20.82
C VAL A 38 4.68 8.80 21.85
N PRO A 39 3.90 9.85 21.51
CA PRO A 39 2.99 10.48 22.48
C PRO A 39 1.75 9.65 22.86
N GLY A 40 1.59 8.43 22.33
CA GLY A 40 0.40 7.60 22.57
C GLY A 40 -0.89 8.27 22.08
N ASP A 41 -1.93 8.27 22.91
CA ASP A 41 -3.25 8.81 22.55
C ASP A 41 -3.21 10.30 22.17
N CYS A 42 -2.33 11.10 22.77
CA CYS A 42 -2.16 12.51 22.40
C CYS A 42 -1.70 12.67 20.94
N GLY A 43 -0.93 11.71 20.41
CA GLY A 43 -0.43 11.70 19.04
C GLY A 43 -1.49 11.32 18.00
N VAL A 44 -2.69 10.89 18.42
CA VAL A 44 -3.78 10.48 17.53
C VAL A 44 -4.67 11.66 17.14
N ASN A 45 -4.82 12.65 18.02
CA ASN A 45 -5.82 13.71 17.88
C ASN A 45 -5.66 14.53 16.59
N TRP A 46 -4.46 15.07 16.33
CA TRP A 46 -4.22 15.87 15.12
C TRP A 46 -4.39 15.03 13.84
N PRO A 47 -3.80 13.83 13.73
CA PRO A 47 -4.05 12.91 12.62
C PRO A 47 -5.53 12.61 12.35
N THR A 48 -6.34 12.45 13.41
CA THR A 48 -7.77 12.21 13.26
C THR A 48 -8.48 13.41 12.65
N GLN A 49 -8.25 14.62 13.19
CA GLN A 49 -8.87 15.84 12.65
C GLN A 49 -8.45 16.08 11.20
N PHE A 50 -7.17 15.86 10.91
CA PHE A 50 -6.62 15.95 9.58
C PHE A 50 -7.30 14.96 8.61
N SER A 51 -7.43 13.68 8.98
CA SER A 51 -8.12 12.69 8.15
C SER A 51 -9.60 13.06 7.93
N ILE A 52 -10.30 13.55 8.95
CA ILE A 52 -11.72 13.97 8.83
C ILE A 52 -11.85 15.07 7.80
N ARG A 53 -10.94 16.05 7.87
CA ARG A 53 -10.91 17.17 6.93
C ARG A 53 -10.71 16.70 5.50
N VAL A 54 -9.68 15.87 5.25
CA VAL A 54 -9.40 15.33 3.91
C VAL A 54 -10.58 14.53 3.36
N SER A 55 -11.23 13.70 4.19
CA SER A 55 -12.40 12.92 3.75
C SER A 55 -13.62 13.80 3.46
N ARG A 56 -13.87 14.85 4.25
CA ARG A 56 -15.00 15.76 4.04
C ARG A 56 -14.82 16.69 2.84
N GLU A 57 -13.66 17.31 2.74
CA GLU A 57 -13.36 18.30 1.71
C GLU A 57 -13.04 17.62 0.36
N GLY A 58 -12.59 16.35 0.38
CA GLY A 58 -12.14 15.65 -0.82
C GLY A 58 -10.84 16.21 -1.40
N GLU A 59 -10.25 17.21 -0.75
CA GLU A 59 -9.03 17.87 -1.17
C GLU A 59 -7.80 17.20 -0.54
N MET A 60 -6.89 16.74 -1.41
CA MET A 60 -5.57 16.29 -0.97
C MET A 60 -4.67 17.50 -0.71
N GLN A 61 -3.84 17.41 0.32
CA GLN A 61 -2.82 18.45 0.60
C GLN A 61 -1.82 18.57 -0.57
N ASN A 62 -1.30 19.76 -0.84
CA ASN A 62 -0.29 19.94 -1.88
C ASN A 62 0.97 19.09 -1.61
N ASP A 63 1.40 18.99 -0.36
CA ASP A 63 2.53 18.16 0.09
C ASP A 63 2.37 16.66 -0.23
N TRP A 64 1.15 16.21 -0.49
CA TRP A 64 0.83 14.84 -0.88
C TRP A 64 0.90 14.61 -2.38
N MET A 65 0.76 15.70 -3.15
CA MET A 65 0.84 15.73 -4.59
C MET A 65 2.29 15.83 -5.06
N ASP A 66 3.14 16.49 -4.28
CA ASP A 66 4.58 16.59 -4.53
C ASP A 66 5.30 15.27 -4.28
N ASN A 67 6.04 14.83 -5.29
CA ASN A 67 6.68 13.52 -5.28
C ASN A 67 8.12 13.62 -5.76
N ILE A 68 9.04 13.19 -4.90
CA ILE A 68 10.44 13.05 -5.26
C ILE A 68 10.68 11.59 -5.65
N ILE A 69 11.32 11.37 -6.80
CA ILE A 69 11.81 10.04 -7.20
C ILE A 69 13.29 9.98 -6.86
N VAL A 70 13.63 9.08 -5.95
CA VAL A 70 15.02 8.80 -5.55
C VAL A 70 15.47 7.54 -6.28
N PRO A 71 16.45 7.61 -7.20
CA PRO A 71 17.00 6.43 -7.83
C PRO A 71 17.84 5.64 -6.82
N VAL A 72 17.52 4.37 -6.63
CA VAL A 72 18.27 3.44 -5.78
C VAL A 72 18.89 2.36 -6.65
N PHE A 73 20.22 2.25 -6.59
CA PHE A 73 20.94 1.25 -7.37
C PHE A 73 20.54 -0.17 -6.92
N LYS A 74 20.24 -1.05 -7.88
CA LYS A 74 19.83 -2.45 -7.62
C LYS A 74 20.99 -3.32 -7.12
N GLN A 75 22.20 -2.78 -7.03
CA GLN A 75 23.42 -3.50 -6.66
C GLN A 75 23.74 -4.65 -7.63
N LYS A 76 23.36 -4.48 -8.91
CA LYS A 76 23.58 -5.46 -9.98
C LYS A 76 23.73 -4.73 -11.31
N GLY A 77 24.70 -5.16 -12.12
CA GLY A 77 25.01 -4.54 -13.42
C GLY A 77 25.92 -3.32 -13.30
N ASP A 78 26.02 -2.55 -14.38
CA ASP A 78 26.79 -1.31 -14.44
C ASP A 78 26.05 -0.16 -13.76
N ALA A 79 26.76 0.60 -12.92
CA ALA A 79 26.25 1.80 -12.25
C ALA A 79 26.03 2.98 -13.22
N PHE A 80 26.61 2.96 -14.41
CA PHE A 80 26.35 3.99 -15.43
C PHE A 80 25.07 3.75 -16.24
N GLU A 81 24.46 2.56 -16.12
CA GLU A 81 23.20 2.24 -16.79
C GLU A 81 21.97 2.58 -15.93
N CYS A 82 21.13 3.50 -16.39
CA CYS A 82 19.90 3.90 -15.70
C CYS A 82 18.92 2.74 -15.42
N SER A 83 18.91 1.69 -16.25
CA SER A 83 18.07 0.48 -16.08
C SER A 83 18.41 -0.30 -14.80
N ASN A 84 19.62 -0.15 -14.28
CA ASN A 84 20.11 -0.81 -13.07
C ASN A 84 19.71 -0.05 -11.79
N TYR A 85 18.96 1.04 -11.92
CA TYR A 85 18.34 1.74 -10.80
C TYR A 85 16.86 1.39 -10.66
N ARG A 86 16.37 1.53 -9.43
CA ARG A 86 14.95 1.48 -9.09
C ARG A 86 14.55 2.84 -8.54
N GLY A 87 13.62 3.51 -9.21
CA GLY A 87 12.98 4.69 -8.65
C GLY A 87 12.18 4.32 -7.41
N ILE A 88 12.53 4.91 -6.26
CA ILE A 88 11.73 4.83 -5.05
C ILE A 88 11.10 6.20 -4.83
N LYS A 89 9.84 6.19 -4.40
CA LYS A 89 9.09 7.40 -4.07
C LYS A 89 8.89 7.48 -2.55
N PRO A 90 9.73 8.22 -1.82
CA PRO A 90 9.51 8.47 -0.41
C PRO A 90 8.20 9.24 -0.24
N THR A 91 7.21 8.59 0.37
CA THR A 91 5.91 9.21 0.65
C THR A 91 5.89 9.75 2.08
N SER A 92 5.24 10.90 2.30
CA SER A 92 5.05 11.47 3.63
C SER A 92 4.37 10.49 4.59
N HIS A 93 4.72 10.58 5.87
CA HIS A 93 4.18 9.67 6.89
C HIS A 93 2.68 9.86 7.09
N THR A 94 2.19 11.10 6.99
CA THR A 94 0.77 11.45 7.04
C THR A 94 -0.01 10.81 5.88
N MET A 95 0.54 10.84 4.66
CA MET A 95 -0.09 10.18 3.50
C MET A 95 -0.10 8.65 3.66
N LYS A 96 1.00 8.05 4.14
CA LYS A 96 1.05 6.60 4.41
C LYS A 96 -0.01 6.18 5.42
N MET A 97 -0.15 6.95 6.50
CA MET A 97 -1.15 6.74 7.53
C MET A 97 -2.57 6.83 6.96
N TYR A 98 -2.88 7.86 6.17
CA TYR A 98 -4.19 8.00 5.53
C TYR A 98 -4.48 6.85 4.54
N LYS A 99 -3.52 6.48 3.69
CA LYS A 99 -3.64 5.32 2.80
C LYS A 99 -3.94 4.04 3.57
N GLN A 100 -3.34 3.87 4.74
CA GLN A 100 -3.55 2.68 5.58
C GLN A 100 -4.95 2.65 6.22
N GLN A 101 -5.51 3.82 6.57
CA GLN A 101 -6.90 3.94 7.01
C GLN A 101 -7.86 3.54 5.87
N VAL A 102 -7.65 4.11 4.67
CA VAL A 102 -8.47 3.81 3.48
C VAL A 102 -8.36 2.35 3.07
N ASP A 103 -7.15 1.77 3.06
CA ASP A 103 -6.91 0.35 2.74
C ASP A 103 -7.63 -0.57 3.74
N SER A 104 -7.64 -0.23 5.03
CA SER A 104 -8.33 -1.03 6.05
C SER A 104 -9.85 -1.06 5.78
N ARG A 105 -10.45 0.10 5.53
CA ARG A 105 -11.88 0.20 5.20
C ARG A 105 -12.23 -0.48 3.88
N LEU A 106 -11.39 -0.31 2.86
CA LEU A 106 -11.59 -0.96 1.57
C LEU A 106 -11.58 -2.48 1.69
N ARG A 107 -10.73 -3.04 2.55
CA ARG A 107 -10.69 -4.49 2.78
C ARG A 107 -11.92 -5.03 3.51
N GLU A 108 -12.58 -4.21 4.32
CA GLU A 108 -13.86 -4.59 4.95
C GLU A 108 -15.00 -4.64 3.93
N MET A 109 -14.93 -3.82 2.89
CA MET A 109 -15.97 -3.72 1.85
C MET A 109 -15.70 -4.59 0.62
N ALA A 110 -14.44 -4.89 0.32
CA ALA A 110 -14.04 -5.58 -0.90
C ALA A 110 -14.12 -7.11 -0.73
N ILE A 111 -14.75 -7.76 -1.71
CA ILE A 111 -14.68 -9.22 -1.86
C ILE A 111 -13.39 -9.54 -2.63
N ILE A 112 -12.41 -10.13 -1.94
CA ILE A 112 -11.13 -10.54 -2.52
C ILE A 112 -11.12 -12.07 -2.63
N SER A 113 -10.76 -12.59 -3.80
CA SER A 113 -10.75 -14.04 -4.04
C SER A 113 -9.66 -14.74 -3.21
N GLN A 114 -9.89 -16.01 -2.87
CA GLN A 114 -8.96 -16.81 -2.07
C GLN A 114 -7.65 -17.10 -2.82
N GLU A 115 -7.70 -17.06 -4.14
CA GLU A 115 -6.59 -17.21 -5.06
C GLU A 115 -5.67 -15.98 -5.10
N GLN A 116 -6.08 -14.85 -4.52
CA GLN A 116 -5.22 -13.67 -4.42
C GLN A 116 -4.16 -13.85 -3.32
N TRP A 117 -2.90 -14.02 -3.70
CA TRP A 117 -1.79 -14.13 -2.76
C TRP A 117 -1.03 -12.82 -2.55
N GLY A 118 -0.91 -12.01 -3.59
CA GLY A 118 -0.22 -10.73 -3.52
C GLY A 118 -0.97 -9.72 -2.64
N PHE A 119 -0.23 -9.00 -1.79
CA PHE A 119 -0.75 -7.91 -0.93
C PHE A 119 -1.83 -8.32 0.08
N MET A 120 -1.89 -9.61 0.44
CA MET A 120 -2.79 -10.13 1.47
C MET A 120 -2.05 -10.33 2.79
N PRO A 121 -2.64 -9.94 3.94
CA PRO A 121 -2.05 -10.21 5.24
C PRO A 121 -1.94 -11.72 5.46
N LEU A 122 -0.87 -12.16 6.12
CA LEU A 122 -0.62 -13.56 6.46
C LEU A 122 -0.46 -14.53 5.26
N ARG A 123 -0.40 -14.01 4.02
CA ARG A 123 -0.01 -14.78 2.83
C ARG A 123 1.41 -14.36 2.45
N GLY A 124 2.35 -15.30 2.54
CA GLY A 124 3.75 -15.08 2.18
C GLY A 124 3.93 -14.79 0.69
N PRO A 125 5.15 -14.48 0.23
CA PRO A 125 5.42 -14.33 -1.19
C PRO A 125 4.95 -15.58 -1.96
N PRO A 126 4.55 -15.46 -3.25
CA PRO A 126 4.06 -16.57 -4.07
C PRO A 126 5.00 -17.79 -4.10
N GLN A 127 6.27 -17.58 -3.77
CA GLN A 127 7.33 -18.59 -3.61
C GLN A 127 7.07 -19.57 -2.45
N THR A 128 6.10 -19.29 -1.58
CA THR A 128 5.61 -20.17 -0.50
C THR A 128 4.22 -20.78 -0.81
N LEU A 129 3.87 -20.87 -2.10
CA LEU A 129 3.09 -21.96 -2.74
C LEU A 129 1.56 -21.76 -2.95
N PRO A 130 1.16 -21.51 -4.22
CA PRO A 130 0.07 -22.28 -4.85
C PRO A 130 0.39 -22.82 -6.27
N SER A 131 1.57 -22.55 -6.84
CA SER A 131 1.90 -22.99 -8.21
C SER A 131 2.38 -24.43 -8.31
N SER A 132 3.07 -24.98 -7.31
CA SER A 132 3.49 -26.39 -7.32
C SER A 132 2.45 -27.36 -6.74
N LEU A 133 1.44 -26.88 -6.01
CA LEU A 133 0.35 -27.72 -5.47
C LEU A 133 -0.52 -28.36 -6.56
N PRO A 134 -0.88 -27.64 -7.66
CA PRO A 134 -1.51 -28.26 -8.82
C PRO A 134 -0.54 -29.25 -9.49
N THR A 135 0.67 -28.82 -9.81
CA THR A 135 1.68 -29.61 -10.54
C THR A 135 1.93 -30.98 -9.88
N GLU A 136 2.10 -31.00 -8.57
CA GLU A 136 2.33 -32.22 -7.79
C GLU A 136 1.13 -33.19 -7.86
N LYS A 137 -0.11 -32.68 -7.86
CA LYS A 137 -1.34 -33.49 -7.96
C LYS A 137 -1.60 -34.07 -9.35
N TYR A 138 -1.07 -33.46 -10.41
CA TYR A 138 -1.23 -33.94 -11.79
C TYR A 138 -0.06 -34.82 -12.23
N GLU A 139 1.15 -34.62 -11.68
CA GLU A 139 2.27 -35.56 -11.75
C GLU A 139 1.86 -36.92 -11.17
N GLU A 140 1.23 -36.95 -9.99
CA GLU A 140 0.66 -38.17 -9.38
C GLU A 140 -0.36 -38.89 -10.30
N LYS A 141 -1.00 -38.17 -11.23
CA LYS A 141 -2.03 -38.69 -12.14
C LYS A 141 -1.49 -38.99 -13.54
N GLY A 142 -0.18 -38.82 -13.78
CA GLY A 142 0.46 -39.11 -15.05
C GLY A 142 -0.10 -38.32 -16.24
N LYS A 143 -0.67 -37.14 -16.03
CA LYS A 143 -1.23 -36.30 -17.11
C LYS A 143 -0.24 -35.21 -17.51
N PRO A 144 -0.08 -34.91 -18.82
CA PRO A 144 0.76 -33.81 -19.26
C PRO A 144 0.16 -32.47 -18.81
N GLU A 145 0.99 -31.63 -18.18
CA GLU A 145 0.61 -30.28 -17.78
C GLU A 145 1.13 -29.22 -18.77
N HIS A 146 0.34 -28.17 -18.97
CA HIS A 146 0.75 -26.95 -19.66
C HIS A 146 0.60 -25.77 -18.70
N LEU A 147 1.72 -25.25 -18.20
CA LEU A 147 1.75 -24.06 -17.35
C LEU A 147 1.87 -22.79 -18.21
N THR A 148 0.87 -21.91 -18.13
CA THR A 148 0.92 -20.58 -18.76
C THR A 148 1.14 -19.51 -17.70
N THR A 149 2.29 -18.84 -17.73
CA THR A 149 2.58 -17.71 -16.84
C THR A 149 2.24 -16.40 -17.52
N LEU A 150 1.37 -15.61 -16.91
CA LEU A 150 1.03 -14.26 -17.36
C LEU A 150 1.67 -13.23 -16.42
N ALA A 151 2.43 -12.29 -16.97
CA ALA A 151 3.02 -11.18 -16.23
C ALA A 151 2.59 -9.85 -16.88
N GLN A 152 2.06 -8.93 -16.08
CA GLN A 152 1.74 -7.59 -16.54
C GLN A 152 2.93 -6.66 -16.36
N GLU A 153 3.28 -5.92 -17.40
CA GLU A 153 4.34 -4.92 -17.35
C GLU A 153 3.78 -3.60 -16.77
N LYS A 154 4.42 -3.08 -15.72
CA LYS A 154 4.13 -1.75 -15.13
C LYS A 154 2.65 -1.50 -14.82
N THR A 155 2.01 -2.43 -14.12
CA THR A 155 0.57 -2.39 -13.83
C THR A 155 0.12 -1.05 -13.22
N TYR A 156 0.85 -0.51 -12.24
CA TYR A 156 0.48 0.76 -11.60
C TYR A 156 0.50 1.98 -12.54
N ASP A 157 1.39 1.98 -13.54
CA ASP A 157 1.54 3.09 -14.49
C ASP A 157 0.51 3.01 -15.62
N ARG A 158 0.08 1.79 -15.96
CA ARG A 158 -0.83 1.51 -17.08
C ARG A 158 -2.31 1.42 -16.68
N LEU A 159 -2.63 1.54 -15.40
CA LEU A 159 -4.03 1.51 -14.92
C LEU A 159 -4.80 2.74 -15.42
N PRO A 160 -5.87 2.56 -16.24
CA PRO A 160 -6.64 3.71 -16.69
C PRO A 160 -7.46 4.26 -15.53
N ARG A 161 -7.14 5.49 -15.12
CA ARG A 161 -7.72 6.15 -13.94
C ARG A 161 -9.24 6.31 -14.02
N GLY A 162 -9.81 6.32 -15.23
CA GLY A 162 -11.25 6.42 -15.46
C GLY A 162 -12.05 5.26 -14.82
N TYR A 163 -11.44 4.09 -14.66
CA TYR A 163 -12.06 2.91 -14.04
C TYR A 163 -11.82 2.82 -12.53
N ILE A 164 -10.91 3.63 -11.97
CA ILE A 164 -10.61 3.68 -10.54
C ILE A 164 -11.30 4.92 -9.98
N LYS A 165 -12.59 4.79 -9.68
CA LYS A 165 -13.37 5.83 -8.99
C LYS A 165 -13.95 5.25 -7.71
N GLY A 166 -13.71 5.94 -6.59
CA GLY A 166 -14.33 5.65 -5.31
C GLY A 166 -14.72 6.97 -4.67
N ARG A 167 -15.96 7.08 -4.19
CA ARG A 167 -16.41 8.19 -3.35
C ARG A 167 -16.33 7.68 -1.91
N PHE A 168 -15.43 8.24 -1.12
CA PHE A 168 -15.22 7.91 0.30
C PHE A 168 -15.81 9.00 1.18
#